data_AF-A0A920AJN8-F1
#
_entry.id   AF-A0A920AJN8-F1
#
_cell.length_a   1.000
_cell.length_b   1.000
_cell.length_c   1.000
_cell.angle_alpha   90.00
_cell.angle_beta   90.00
_cell.angle_gamma   90.00
#
_symmetry.space_group_name_H-M   'P 1'
#
loop_
_entity.id
_entity.type
_entity.pdbx_description
1 polymer ?
#
loop_
_entity_poly.entity_id
_entity_poly.type
_entity_poly.pdbx_seq_one_letter_code
_entity_poly.pdbx_strand_id
1 'polypeptide(L)'
;MDDIQKQDHSQSPKTGNLGNSGNLPPLVWKPNLIKASDVEVKQLKWLWPGVIPEGKLCQFAGEPGTGKSLITLFVASTLSRGGHWPVINEKCQIGKTLIISCEDTKEDVINPRLIALGADLDNIIYSLIENEQGHEKP
;
A
#
# COMPACT_ATOMS: atom_id res chain seq x y z
N MET A 1 -30.39 -40.04 19.06
CA MET A 1 -30.76 -39.42 17.77
C MET A 1 -30.78 -37.95 18.09
N ASP A 2 -29.58 -37.39 17.95
CA ASP A 2 -29.17 -36.11 18.49
C ASP A 2 -29.47 -35.03 17.45
N ASP A 3 -30.31 -34.07 17.82
CA ASP A 3 -30.54 -32.89 17.00
C ASP A 3 -29.67 -31.73 17.50
N ILE A 4 -28.76 -31.37 16.60
CA ILE A 4 -27.68 -30.40 16.68
C ILE A 4 -28.23 -29.01 16.98
N GLN A 5 -27.80 -28.42 18.10
CA GLN A 5 -27.99 -26.99 18.35
C GLN A 5 -27.14 -26.16 17.37
N LYS A 6 -27.83 -25.35 16.56
CA LYS A 6 -27.22 -24.33 15.70
C LYS A 6 -26.53 -23.27 16.58
N GLN A 7 -25.21 -23.16 16.47
CA GLN A 7 -24.46 -22.05 17.04
C GLN A 7 -24.69 -20.79 16.18
N ASP A 8 -25.17 -19.74 16.83
CA ASP A 8 -25.26 -18.39 16.27
C ASP A 8 -23.85 -17.77 16.24
N HIS A 9 -23.34 -17.51 15.03
CA HIS A 9 -22.03 -16.91 14.77
C HIS A 9 -22.05 -15.37 14.84
N SER A 10 -22.90 -14.76 15.69
CA SER A 10 -22.97 -13.30 15.86
C SER A 10 -21.98 -12.71 16.88
N GLN A 11 -20.85 -13.37 17.18
CA GLN A 11 -19.86 -12.81 18.10
C GLN A 11 -18.69 -12.17 17.37
N SER A 12 -18.75 -10.83 17.25
CA SER A 12 -17.61 -9.98 16.89
C SER A 12 -16.46 -10.15 17.89
N PRO A 13 -15.18 -10.08 17.46
CA PRO A 13 -14.05 -10.26 18.35
C PRO A 13 -13.99 -9.13 19.39
N LYS A 14 -13.69 -9.51 20.64
CA LYS A 14 -13.59 -8.58 21.77
C LYS A 14 -12.44 -7.59 21.54
N THR A 15 -12.77 -6.32 21.35
CA THR A 15 -11.79 -5.23 21.27
C THR A 15 -11.13 -5.05 22.63
N GLY A 16 -9.80 -5.14 22.66
CA GLY A 16 -8.97 -4.83 23.81
C GLY A 16 -9.11 -3.37 24.25
N ASN A 17 -9.02 -3.17 25.55
CA ASN A 17 -9.33 -1.94 26.27
C ASN A 17 -8.33 -0.81 25.93
N LEU A 18 -8.76 0.24 25.23
CA LEU A 18 -8.08 1.54 25.20
C LEU A 18 -8.94 2.56 25.95
N GLY A 19 -8.32 3.23 26.92
CA GLY A 19 -8.97 4.09 27.90
C GLY A 19 -9.76 5.27 27.34
N ASN A 20 -10.79 5.66 28.11
CA ASN A 20 -11.50 6.94 28.07
C ASN A 20 -11.83 7.53 26.68
N SER A 21 -12.60 6.81 25.87
CA SER A 21 -13.46 7.45 24.87
C SER A 21 -14.76 7.86 25.53
N GLY A 22 -14.98 9.17 25.74
CA GLY A 22 -16.31 9.70 26.02
C GLY A 22 -17.31 9.13 25.02
N ASN A 23 -18.48 8.73 25.54
CA ASN A 23 -19.55 7.98 24.88
C ASN A 23 -19.84 8.47 23.44
N LEU A 24 -19.11 7.95 22.45
CA LEU A 24 -19.44 8.17 21.05
C LEU A 24 -20.64 7.28 20.72
N PRO A 25 -21.71 7.81 20.09
CA PRO A 25 -22.79 6.97 19.64
C PRO A 25 -22.23 5.88 18.71
N PRO A 26 -22.82 4.66 18.72
CA PRO A 26 -22.37 3.58 17.85
C PRO A 26 -22.38 4.05 16.39
N LEU A 27 -21.33 3.72 15.65
CA LEU A 27 -21.28 3.97 14.21
C LEU A 27 -22.36 3.12 13.53
N VAL A 28 -23.47 3.76 13.17
CA VAL A 28 -24.56 3.13 12.40
C VAL A 28 -24.38 3.48 10.93
N TRP A 29 -24.05 2.46 10.13
CA TRP A 29 -23.95 2.59 8.67
C TRP A 29 -25.34 2.46 8.05
N LYS A 30 -25.75 3.44 7.25
CA LYS A 30 -27.01 3.40 6.48
C LYS A 30 -26.70 3.48 4.98
N PRO A 31 -27.41 2.72 4.13
CA PRO A 31 -27.22 2.83 2.70
C PRO A 31 -27.66 4.22 2.21
N ASN A 32 -26.80 4.89 1.46
CA ASN A 32 -27.13 6.11 0.73
C ASN A 32 -27.30 5.76 -0.74
N LEU A 33 -28.50 5.99 -1.29
CA LEU A 33 -28.81 5.70 -2.69
C LEU A 33 -28.67 6.98 -3.50
N ILE A 34 -27.74 6.98 -4.44
CA ILE A 34 -27.56 8.04 -5.44
C ILE A 34 -27.73 7.45 -6.84
N LYS A 35 -28.25 8.22 -7.79
CA LYS A 35 -28.29 7.78 -9.18
C LYS A 35 -26.90 7.86 -9.77
N ALA A 36 -26.54 6.90 -10.62
CA ALA A 36 -25.27 6.95 -11.36
C ALA A 36 -25.15 8.22 -12.23
N SER A 37 -26.26 8.77 -12.72
CA SER A 37 -26.32 10.04 -13.47
C SER A 37 -25.86 11.26 -12.67
N ASP A 38 -25.93 11.19 -11.34
CA ASP A 38 -25.64 12.30 -10.45
C ASP A 38 -24.17 12.26 -9.97
N VAL A 39 -23.41 11.23 -10.38
CA VAL A 39 -21.99 11.10 -10.05
C VAL A 39 -21.15 11.93 -11.01
N GLU A 40 -20.44 12.92 -10.47
CA GLU A 40 -19.48 13.71 -11.23
C GLU A 40 -18.32 12.82 -11.72
N VAL A 41 -18.11 12.77 -13.03
CA VAL A 41 -16.96 12.09 -13.63
C VAL A 41 -15.73 12.95 -13.45
N LYS A 42 -14.71 12.42 -12.79
CA LYS A 42 -13.43 13.11 -12.56
C LYS A 42 -12.34 12.53 -13.45
N GLN A 43 -11.51 13.41 -14.02
CA GLN A 43 -10.35 12.99 -14.79
C GLN A 43 -9.33 12.27 -13.89
N LEU A 44 -8.79 11.16 -14.39
CA LEU A 44 -7.70 10.45 -13.72
C LEU A 44 -6.40 11.24 -13.84
N LYS A 45 -5.73 11.43 -12.70
CA LYS A 45 -4.33 11.84 -12.63
C LYS A 45 -3.45 10.60 -12.56
N TRP A 46 -2.25 10.68 -13.13
CA TRP A 46 -1.36 9.54 -13.28
C TRP A 46 0.00 9.82 -12.68
N LEU A 47 0.49 8.85 -11.90
CA LEU A 47 1.87 8.83 -11.45
C LEU A 47 2.75 8.34 -12.60
N TRP A 48 2.38 7.18 -13.15
CA TRP A 48 2.91 6.61 -14.38
C TRP A 48 1.76 6.50 -15.39
N PRO A 49 1.75 7.33 -16.45
CA PRO A 49 0.68 7.37 -17.44
C PRO A 49 0.33 5.99 -18.00
N GLY A 50 -0.95 5.63 -17.90
CA GLY A 50 -1.50 4.36 -18.38
C GLY A 50 -1.21 3.13 -17.50
N VAL A 51 -0.39 3.27 -16.45
CA VAL A 51 0.01 2.14 -15.59
C VAL A 51 -0.42 2.36 -14.14
N ILE A 52 -0.08 3.50 -13.54
CA ILE A 52 -0.37 3.78 -12.12
C ILE A 52 -1.16 5.09 -11.98
N PRO A 53 -2.46 5.03 -11.68
CA PRO A 53 -3.25 6.21 -11.37
C PRO A 53 -2.94 6.73 -9.97
N GLU A 54 -2.88 8.05 -9.80
CA GLU A 54 -2.65 8.67 -8.50
C GLU A 54 -3.87 8.49 -7.56
N GLY A 55 -3.61 8.32 -6.27
CA GLY A 55 -4.65 8.22 -5.24
C GLY A 55 -5.48 6.93 -5.32
N LYS A 56 -5.00 5.91 -6.03
CA LYS A 56 -5.64 4.60 -6.17
C LYS A 56 -4.68 3.50 -5.72
N LEU A 57 -5.23 2.41 -5.20
CA LEU A 57 -4.45 1.21 -4.91
C LEU A 57 -4.17 0.47 -6.22
N CYS A 58 -2.90 0.19 -6.50
CA CYS A 58 -2.45 -0.59 -7.65
C CYS A 58 -1.67 -1.81 -7.16
N GLN A 59 -1.91 -2.98 -7.75
CA GLN A 59 -1.23 -4.22 -7.40
C GLN A 59 -0.58 -4.83 -8.65
N PHE A 60 0.72 -5.12 -8.56
CA PHE A 60 1.42 -5.94 -9.53
C PHE A 60 1.30 -7.41 -9.13
N ALA A 61 0.66 -8.23 -9.97
CA ALA A 61 0.43 -9.65 -9.72
C ALA A 61 1.01 -10.51 -10.86
N GLY A 62 1.37 -11.75 -10.54
CA GLY A 62 2.10 -12.65 -11.44
C GLY A 62 2.87 -13.72 -10.67
N GLU A 63 3.39 -14.73 -11.37
CA GLU A 63 4.10 -15.86 -10.77
C GLU A 63 5.39 -15.43 -10.02
N PRO A 64 5.89 -16.23 -9.06
CA PRO A 64 7.21 -16.01 -8.47
C PRO A 64 8.30 -15.86 -9.56
N GLY A 65 9.26 -14.95 -9.35
CA GLY A 65 10.34 -14.71 -10.32
C GLY A 65 9.99 -13.83 -11.53
N THR A 66 8.75 -13.38 -11.69
CA THR A 66 8.33 -12.50 -12.81
C THR A 66 8.74 -11.03 -12.69
N GLY A 67 9.46 -10.65 -11.62
CA GLY A 67 9.97 -9.28 -11.45
C GLY A 67 9.00 -8.27 -10.84
N LYS A 68 7.93 -8.71 -10.15
CA LYS A 68 6.97 -7.82 -9.46
C LYS A 68 7.65 -6.85 -8.48
N SER A 69 8.51 -7.36 -7.59
CA SER A 69 9.26 -6.51 -6.67
C SER A 69 10.21 -5.57 -7.43
N LEU A 70 10.81 -6.06 -8.52
CA LEU A 70 11.71 -5.24 -9.35
C LEU A 70 10.97 -4.08 -10.02
N ILE A 71 9.77 -4.28 -10.58
CA ILE A 71 9.00 -3.19 -11.17
C ILE A 71 8.54 -2.18 -10.10
N THR A 72 8.18 -2.64 -8.90
CA THR A 72 7.86 -1.75 -7.78
C THR A 72 9.07 -0.89 -7.40
N LEU A 73 10.27 -1.47 -7.30
CA LEU A 73 11.49 -0.70 -7.01
C LEU A 73 11.90 0.21 -8.17
N PHE A 74 11.67 -0.20 -9.42
CA PHE A 74 11.87 0.67 -10.59
C PHE A 74 11.02 1.93 -10.50
N VAL A 75 9.73 1.79 -10.16
CA VAL A 75 8.82 2.93 -9.97
C VAL A 75 9.30 3.83 -8.84
N ALA A 76 9.63 3.26 -7.68
CA ALA A 76 10.18 4.00 -6.54
C ALA A 76 11.43 4.80 -6.93
N SER A 77 12.36 4.15 -7.64
CA SER A 77 13.62 4.76 -8.08
C SER A 77 13.41 5.88 -9.10
N THR A 78 12.44 5.72 -10.00
CA THR A 78 12.11 6.71 -11.03
C THR A 78 11.47 7.94 -10.41
N LEU A 79 10.58 7.73 -9.43
CA LEU A 79 9.99 8.81 -8.64
C LEU A 79 11.04 9.52 -7.79
N SER A 80 11.98 8.78 -7.17
CA SER A 80 12.93 9.36 -6.22
C SER A 80 13.90 10.36 -6.85
N ARG A 81 14.27 10.17 -8.12
CA ARG A 81 15.18 11.05 -8.87
C ARG A 81 14.51 11.93 -9.93
N GLY A 82 13.21 11.75 -10.19
CA GLY A 82 12.51 12.39 -11.32
C GLY A 82 13.01 11.90 -12.68
N GLY A 83 13.14 10.58 -12.82
CA GLY A 83 13.58 9.91 -14.05
C GLY A 83 12.53 9.96 -15.18
N HIS A 84 12.69 9.13 -16.21
CA HIS A 84 11.72 9.04 -17.31
C HIS A 84 10.98 7.71 -17.27
N TRP A 85 9.68 7.75 -17.55
CA TRP A 85 8.88 6.55 -17.70
C TRP A 85 9.24 5.81 -19.00
N PRO A 86 9.27 4.47 -18.99
CA PRO A 86 9.61 3.70 -20.18
C PRO A 86 8.53 3.87 -21.25
N VAL A 87 8.92 3.69 -22.52
CA VAL A 87 8.07 3.81 -23.72
C VAL A 87 7.62 5.23 -24.04
N ILE A 88 6.96 5.90 -23.10
CA ILE A 88 6.43 7.26 -23.30
C ILE A 88 7.50 8.34 -23.17
N ASN A 89 8.62 8.03 -22.49
CA ASN A 89 9.73 8.94 -22.25
C ASN A 89 9.31 10.29 -21.65
N GLU A 90 8.27 10.29 -20.82
CA GLU A 90 7.82 11.44 -20.06
C GLU A 90 8.58 11.52 -18.74
N LYS A 91 8.93 12.74 -18.34
CA LYS A 91 9.64 12.98 -17.09
C LYS A 91 8.69 12.79 -15.91
N CYS A 92 9.12 11.99 -14.94
CA CYS A 92 8.43 11.81 -13.67
C CYS A 92 8.68 13.01 -12.75
N GLN A 93 7.67 13.39 -11.98
CA GLN A 93 7.84 14.31 -10.86
C GLN A 93 8.79 13.71 -9.80
N ILE A 94 9.52 14.54 -9.05
CA ILE A 94 10.34 14.03 -7.95
C ILE A 94 9.44 13.83 -6.73
N GLY A 95 9.58 12.70 -6.05
CA GLY A 95 8.81 12.39 -4.85
C GLY A 95 9.48 11.39 -3.93
N LYS A 96 8.97 11.29 -2.71
CA LYS A 96 9.43 10.33 -1.71
C LYS A 96 8.62 9.04 -1.78
N THR A 97 9.27 7.91 -1.53
CA THR A 97 8.64 6.59 -1.48
C THR A 97 8.81 5.97 -0.10
N LEU A 98 7.71 5.53 0.51
CA LEU A 98 7.73 4.66 1.68
C LEU A 98 7.69 3.20 1.21
N ILE A 99 8.71 2.42 1.53
CA ILE A 99 8.78 0.99 1.28
C ILE A 99 8.43 0.24 2.56
N ILE A 100 7.45 -0.64 2.46
CA ILE A 100 7.08 -1.59 3.51
C ILE A 100 7.33 -2.98 2.93
N SER A 101 8.33 -3.68 3.48
CA SER A 101 8.71 -5.03 3.06
C SER A 101 8.72 -5.95 4.27
N CYS A 102 8.13 -7.13 4.11
CA CYS A 102 8.23 -8.24 5.07
C CYS A 102 8.86 -9.50 4.44
N GLU A 103 9.29 -9.42 3.18
CA GLU A 103 9.80 -10.56 2.40
C GLU A 103 11.26 -10.37 2.04
N ASP A 104 11.60 -9.21 1.48
CA ASP A 104 12.95 -8.85 1.07
C ASP A 104 13.62 -7.99 2.16
N THR A 105 14.88 -8.29 2.51
CA THR A 105 15.68 -7.48 3.44
C THR A 105 16.17 -6.20 2.76
N LYS A 106 16.24 -5.10 3.54
CA LYS A 106 16.64 -3.79 3.01
C LYS A 106 18.12 -3.75 2.64
N GLU A 107 18.98 -4.44 3.40
CA GLU A 107 20.43 -4.45 3.26
C GLU A 107 20.88 -5.27 2.04
N ASP A 108 20.37 -6.49 1.90
CA ASP A 108 20.90 -7.46 0.93
C ASP A 108 20.12 -7.51 -0.37
N VAL A 109 18.86 -7.07 -0.37
CA VAL A 109 17.98 -7.20 -1.52
C VAL A 109 17.50 -5.86 -2.04
N ILE A 110 16.87 -5.03 -1.20
CA ILE A 110 16.21 -3.81 -1.68
C ILE A 110 17.23 -2.72 -2.03
N ASN A 111 18.16 -2.37 -1.13
CA ASN A 111 19.15 -1.33 -1.37
C ASN A 111 20.04 -1.64 -2.58
N PRO A 112 20.62 -2.85 -2.74
CA PRO A 112 21.43 -3.16 -3.93
C PRO A 112 20.66 -2.98 -5.23
N ARG A 113 19.36 -3.35 -5.26
CA ARG A 113 18.50 -3.14 -6.43
C ARG A 113 18.21 -1.66 -6.67
N LEU A 114 17.91 -0.88 -5.64
CA LEU A 114 17.70 0.57 -5.75
C LEU A 114 18.95 1.29 -6.27
N ILE A 115 20.13 0.93 -5.75
CA ILE A 115 21.42 1.46 -6.21
C ILE A 115 21.66 1.09 -7.67
N ALA A 116 21.43 -0.17 -8.06
CA ALA A 116 21.58 -0.61 -9.44
C ALA A 116 20.62 0.11 -10.40
N LEU A 117 19.43 0.47 -9.91
CA LEU A 117 18.47 1.29 -10.65
C LEU A 117 18.85 2.78 -10.67
N GLY A 118 19.82 3.22 -9.85
CA GLY A 118 20.26 4.61 -9.72
C GLY A 118 19.30 5.48 -8.90
N ALA A 119 18.53 4.89 -7.97
CA ALA A 119 17.63 5.64 -7.10
C ALA A 119 18.37 6.73 -6.33
N ASP A 120 17.74 7.89 -6.16
CA ASP A 120 18.10 8.81 -5.08
C ASP A 120 17.59 8.20 -3.76
N LEU A 121 18.52 7.77 -2.90
CA LEU A 121 18.21 7.07 -1.65
C LEU A 121 17.68 8.01 -0.56
N ASP A 122 17.94 9.33 -0.63
CA ASP A 122 17.43 10.30 0.35
C ASP A 122 15.90 10.47 0.26
N ASN A 123 15.34 10.04 -0.88
CA ASN A 123 13.91 10.02 -1.16
C ASN A 123 13.28 8.62 -0.98
N ILE A 124 14.04 7.63 -0.48
CA ILE A 124 13.53 6.31 -0.11
C ILE A 124 13.47 6.20 1.42
N ILE A 125 12.31 5.84 1.94
CA ILE A 125 12.04 5.69 3.37
C ILE A 125 11.58 4.26 3.61
N TYR A 126 12.07 3.61 4.66
CA TYR A 126 11.60 2.30 5.08
C TYR A 126 10.63 2.44 6.25
N SER A 127 9.52 1.69 6.22
CA SER A 127 8.69 1.48 7.41
C SER A 127 9.22 0.27 8.15
N LEU A 128 9.87 0.48 9.29
CA LEU A 128 10.35 -0.60 10.14
C LEU A 128 9.32 -0.89 11.24
N ILE A 129 9.16 -2.16 11.60
CA ILE A 129 8.37 -2.56 12.76
C ILE A 129 9.35 -3.04 13.83
N GLU A 130 9.56 -2.18 14.82
CA GLU A 130 10.42 -2.45 15.96
C GLU A 130 9.56 -2.68 17.22
N ASN A 131 10.04 -3.51 18.13
CA ASN A 131 9.47 -3.59 19.47
C ASN A 131 9.97 -2.44 20.35
N GLU A 132 9.43 -2.32 21.58
CA GLU A 132 9.83 -1.27 22.54
C GLU A 132 11.33 -1.29 22.92
N GLN A 133 12.05 -2.36 22.58
CA GLN A 133 13.48 -2.51 22.82
C GLN A 133 14.32 -2.19 21.57
N GLY A 134 13.70 -1.70 20.48
CA GLY A 134 14.37 -1.40 19.21
C GLY A 134 14.78 -2.64 18.42
N HIS A 135 14.31 -3.84 18.79
CA HIS A 135 14.54 -5.02 17.97
C HIS A 135 13.53 -5.04 16.82
N GLU A 136 14.06 -5.00 15.61
CA GLU A 136 13.31 -5.22 14.38
C GLU A 136 12.80 -6.67 14.36
N LYS A 137 11.53 -6.86 14.02
CA LYS A 137 11.01 -8.22 13.79
C LYS A 137 11.65 -8.73 12.47
N PRO A 138 12.26 -9.93 12.46
CA PRO A 138 12.79 -10.50 11.22
C PRO A 138 11.68 -10.74 10.19
#